data_AF-A0A2J6A2L8-F1
#
_entry.id   AF-A0A2J6A2L8-F1
#
_cell.length_a   1.000
_cell.length_b   1.000
_cell.length_c   1.000
_cell.angle_alpha   90.00
_cell.angle_beta   90.00
_cell.angle_gamma   90.00
#
_symmetry.space_group_name_H-M   'P 1'
#
loop_
_entity.id
_entity.type
_entity.pdbx_description
1 polymer ?
#
loop_
_entity_poly.entity_id
_entity_poly.type
_entity_poly.pdbx_seq_one_letter_code
_entity_poly.pdbx_strand_id
1 'polypeptide(L)' 'MLINKCLLCLYCVFKAMFDNQEELKAHIEHVKRCLQFYAQSVEELLKQGYPQRELERLIDIQLDKLIELLKQLKD' A
#
# COMPACT_ATOMS: atom_id res chain seq x y z
N MET A 1 1.75 -17.68 -9.56
CA MET A 1 1.38 -17.63 -8.12
C MET A 1 1.05 -16.20 -7.67
N LEU A 2 0.03 -15.54 -8.23
CA LEU A 2 -0.41 -14.19 -7.77
C LEU A 2 -1.30 -14.22 -6.52
N ILE A 3 -1.88 -15.38 -6.20
CA ILE A 3 -2.82 -15.56 -5.09
C ILE A 3 -2.14 -15.37 -3.71
N ASN A 4 -0.81 -15.47 -3.63
CA ASN A 4 -0.08 -15.40 -2.36
C ASN A 4 0.12 -13.97 -1.80
N LYS A 5 0.14 -12.92 -2.66
CA LYS A 5 0.30 -11.52 -2.20
C LYS A 5 -0.98 -10.95 -1.59
N CYS A 6 -2.15 -11.28 -2.15
CA CYS A 6 -3.43 -10.89 -1.57
C CYS A 6 -3.70 -11.60 -0.23
N LEU A 7 -3.26 -12.85 -0.09
CA LEU A 7 -3.33 -13.61 1.16
C LEU A 7 -2.40 -13.04 2.25
N LEU A 8 -1.22 -12.51 1.88
CA LEU A 8 -0.36 -11.79 2.83
C LEU A 8 -1.03 -10.50 3.33
N CYS A 9 -1.78 -9.81 2.45
CA CYS A 9 -2.57 -8.63 2.79
C CYS A 9 -3.68 -8.98 3.81
N LEU A 10 -4.41 -10.08 3.59
CA LEU A 10 -5.40 -10.61 4.53
C LEU A 10 -4.77 -11.09 5.85
N TYR A 11 -3.58 -11.68 5.81
CA TYR A 11 -2.87 -12.15 7.00
C TYR A 11 -2.34 -11.00 7.87
N CYS A 12 -1.88 -9.90 7.25
CA CYS A 12 -1.54 -8.67 7.96
C CYS A 12 -2.75 -8.08 8.69
N VAL A 13 -3.93 -8.10 8.06
CA VAL A 13 -5.20 -7.65 8.66
C VAL A 13 -5.60 -8.53 9.86
N PHE A 14 -5.43 -9.85 9.76
CA PHE A 14 -5.76 -10.78 10.87
C PHE A 14 -4.83 -10.67 12.08
N LYS A 15 -3.56 -10.30 11.89
CA LYS A 15 -2.57 -10.21 12.98
C LYS A 15 -2.62 -8.88 13.75
N ALA A 16 -3.27 -7.87 13.19
CA ALA A 16 -3.32 -6.51 13.74
C ALA A 16 -4.35 -6.31 14.89
N MET A 17 -5.19 -7.31 15.20
CA MET A 17 -6.23 -7.24 16.23
C MET A 17 -5.77 -7.00 17.69
N PHE A 18 -4.47 -6.80 17.98
CA PHE A 18 -3.96 -6.79 19.36
C PHE A 18 -3.14 -5.57 19.82
N ASP A 19 -2.97 -4.51 19.02
CA ASP A 19 -2.52 -3.20 19.53
C ASP A 19 -2.72 -2.07 18.49
N ASN A 20 -3.54 -1.05 18.81
CA ASN A 20 -3.91 0.02 17.86
C ASN A 20 -2.69 0.75 17.27
N GLN A 21 -1.60 0.92 18.02
CA GLN A 21 -0.39 1.58 17.51
C GLN A 21 0.48 0.68 16.64
N GLU A 22 0.58 -0.62 16.95
CA GLU A 22 1.32 -1.56 16.09
C GLU A 22 0.57 -1.81 14.79
N GLU A 23 -0.76 -1.87 14.84
CA GLU A 23 -1.63 -1.92 13.66
C GLU A 23 -1.44 -0.68 12.77
N LEU A 24 -1.47 0.52 13.36
CA LEU A 24 -1.27 1.76 12.60
C LEU A 24 0.11 1.78 11.92
N LYS A 25 1.17 1.38 12.63
CA LYS A 25 2.52 1.26 12.06
C LYS A 25 2.58 0.22 10.94
N ALA A 26 1.93 -0.93 11.11
CA ALA A 26 1.87 -1.97 10.08
C ALA A 26 1.12 -1.49 8.83
N HIS A 27 0.03 -0.73 9.00
CA HIS A 27 -0.70 -0.11 7.89
C HIS A 27 0.14 0.94 7.16
N ILE A 28 0.85 1.80 7.89
CA ILE A 28 1.78 2.78 7.28
C ILE A 28 2.86 2.06 6.48
N GLU A 29 3.46 1.03 7.06
CA GLU A 29 4.52 0.25 6.40
C GLU A 29 4.00 -0.47 5.15
N HIS A 30 2.78 -1.01 5.21
CA HIS A 30 2.13 -1.63 4.06
C HIS A 30 1.95 -0.62 2.91
N VAL A 31 1.40 0.56 3.19
CA VAL A 31 1.19 1.61 2.17
C VAL A 31 2.51 2.09 1.59
N LYS A 32 3.57 2.23 2.41
CA LYS A 32 4.92 2.54 1.92
C LYS A 32 5.45 1.49 0.95
N ARG A 33 5.27 0.20 1.23
CA ARG A 33 5.67 -0.88 0.32
C ARG A 33 4.88 -0.87 -0.98
N CYS A 34 3.59 -0.53 -0.94
CA CYS A 34 2.79 -0.33 -2.15
C CYS A 34 3.35 0.80 -3.01
N LEU A 35 3.66 1.96 -2.41
CA LEU A 35 4.26 3.08 -3.13
C LEU A 35 5.65 2.76 -3.70
N GLN A 36 6.49 2.04 -2.94
CA GLN A 36 7.78 1.56 -3.42
C GLN A 36 7.63 0.60 -4.61
N PHE A 37 6.64 -0.29 -4.59
CA PHE A 37 6.35 -1.17 -5.71
C PHE A 37 6.02 -0.37 -6.97
N TYR A 38 5.18 0.66 -6.87
CA TYR A 38 4.88 1.53 -8.02
C TYR A 38 6.13 2.26 -8.51
N ALA A 39 6.94 2.83 -7.60
CA ALA A 39 8.18 3.51 -7.98
C ALA A 39 9.17 2.60 -8.72
N GLN A 40 9.26 1.32 -8.36
CA GLN A 40 10.15 0.35 -8.99
C GLN A 40 9.57 -0.29 -10.26
N SER A 41 8.24 -0.35 -10.37
CA SER A 41 7.56 -1.14 -11.41
C SER A 41 6.88 -0.28 -12.46
N VAL A 42 6.85 1.06 -12.32
CA VAL A 42 6.11 1.96 -13.21
C VAL A 42 6.49 1.76 -14.69
N GLU A 43 7.78 1.70 -15.01
CA GLU A 43 8.24 1.52 -16.39
C GLU A 43 7.79 0.18 -16.98
N GLU A 44 7.84 -0.88 -16.17
CA GLU A 44 7.45 -2.23 -16.60
C GLU A 44 5.93 -2.34 -16.78
N LEU A 45 5.15 -1.73 -15.89
CA LEU A 45 3.70 -1.66 -16.00
C LEU A 45 3.27 -0.88 -17.25
N LEU A 46 3.96 0.22 -17.57
CA LEU A 46 3.73 0.97 -18.81
C LEU A 46 4.07 0.13 -20.05
N LYS A 47 5.18 -0.62 -20.04
CA LYS A 47 5.55 -1.55 -21.13
C LYS A 47 4.54 -2.67 -21.33
N GLN A 48 3.89 -3.12 -20.25
CA GLN A 48 2.80 -4.11 -20.30
C GLN A 48 1.46 -3.53 -20.78
N GLY A 49 1.42 -2.24 -21.11
CA GLY A 49 0.22 -1.56 -21.62
C GLY A 49 -0.72 -1.06 -20.54
N TYR A 50 -0.29 -1.01 -19.27
CA TYR A 50 -1.10 -0.44 -18.21
C TYR A 50 -1.24 1.07 -18.42
N PRO A 51 -2.46 1.64 -18.37
CA PRO A 51 -2.64 3.06 -18.63
C PRO A 51 -1.94 3.93 -17.59
N GLN A 52 -1.12 4.90 -18.04
CA GLN A 52 -0.41 5.83 -17.15
C GLN A 52 -1.35 6.54 -16.18
N ARG A 53 -2.49 7.04 -16.67
CA ARG A 53 -3.50 7.73 -15.86
C ARG A 53 -4.05 6.85 -14.73
N GLU A 54 -4.22 5.55 -14.98
CA GLU A 54 -4.71 4.63 -13.96
C GLU A 54 -3.60 4.34 -12.92
N LEU A 55 -2.32 4.26 -13.33
CA LEU A 55 -1.20 4.15 -12.41
C LEU A 55 -1.08 5.39 -11.52
N GLU A 56 -1.16 6.60 -12.10
CA GLU A 56 -1.14 7.86 -11.38
C GLU A 56 -2.27 7.92 -10.35
N ARG A 57 -3.50 7.58 -10.78
CA ARG A 57 -4.65 7.52 -9.87
C ARG A 57 -4.46 6.53 -8.71
N LEU A 58 -3.86 5.36 -8.96
CA LEU A 58 -3.58 4.38 -7.92
C LEU A 58 -2.52 4.89 -6.95
N ILE A 59 -1.48 5.57 -7.44
CA ILE A 59 -0.45 6.20 -6.60
C ILE A 59 -1.08 7.29 -5.73
N ASP A 60 -1.90 8.17 -6.30
CA ASP A 60 -2.60 9.23 -5.57
C ASP A 60 -3.45 8.66 -4.42
N ILE A 61 -4.22 7.60 -4.67
CA ILE A 61 -5.01 6.91 -3.63
C ILE A 61 -4.12 6.40 -2.50
N GLN A 62 -2.96 5.82 -2.81
CA GLN A 62 -2.04 5.34 -1.77
C GLN A 62 -1.38 6.50 -1.00
N LEU A 63 -1.09 7.62 -1.66
CA LEU A 63 -0.55 8.82 -1.02
C LEU A 63 -1.56 9.44 -0.06
N ASP A 64 -2.83 9.60 -0.48
CA ASP A 64 -3.91 10.08 0.37
C ASP A 64 -4.07 9.20 1.62
N LYS A 65 -4.06 7.87 1.42
CA LYS A 65 -4.15 6.91 2.52
C LYS A 65 -2.94 7.03 3.48
N LEU A 66 -1.74 7.23 2.96
CA LEU A 66 -0.56 7.44 3.78
C LEU A 66 -0.68 8.73 4.62
N ILE A 67 -1.17 9.81 4.02
CA ILE A 67 -1.38 11.09 4.73
C ILE A 67 -2.34 10.91 5.91
N GLU A 68 -3.47 10.23 5.69
CA GLU A 68 -4.46 9.99 6.74
C GLU A 68 -3.91 9.11 7.88
N LEU A 69 -3.16 8.06 7.55
CA LEU A 69 -2.51 7.21 8.57
C LEU A 69 -1.43 7.98 9.34
N LEU A 70 -0.67 8.86 8.67
CA LEU A 70 0.35 9.67 9.32
C LEU A 70 -0.24 10.73 10.26
N LYS A 71 -1.45 11.25 9.97
CA LYS A 71 -2.17 12.14 10.89
C LYS A 71 -2.50 11.42 12.20
N GLN A 72 -2.98 10.17 12.11
CA GLN A 72 -3.32 9.34 13.28
C GLN A 72 -2.11 8.98 14.14
N LEU A 73 -0.87 9.10 13.63
CA LEU A 73 0.35 8.85 14.40
C LEU A 73 0.78 10.06 15.25
N LYS A 74 0.25 11.26 14.96
CA LYS A 74 0.60 12.51 15.65
C LYS A 74 -0.33 12.84 16.82
N ASP A 75 -1.43 12.11 16.97
CA ASP A 75 -2.34 12.13 18.12
C ASP A 75 -1.95 11.04 19.14
#